data_AF-A0A505INN6-F1
#
_entry.id   AF-A0A505INN6-F1
#
_cell.length_a   1.000
_cell.length_b   1.000
_cell.length_c   1.000
_cell.angle_alpha   90.00
_cell.angle_beta   90.00
_cell.angle_gamma   90.00
#
_symmetry.space_group_name_H-M   'P 1'
#
loop_
_entity.id
_entity.type
_entity.pdbx_description
1 polymer ?
#
loop_
_entity_poly.entity_id
_entity_poly.type
_entity_poly.pdbx_seq_one_letter_code
_entity_poly.pdbx_strand_id
1 'polypeptide(L)'
;MKITFDARAAMKSSMEYVLNDLECLPVELELTDDPNDFLKIASDIISEYQDEFFRCLDMEFNFRLFHSISEQLSDNGIHIVRKEDS
;
A
#
# COMPACT_ATOMS: atom_id res chain seq x y z
N MET A 1 -21.82 -7.78 -21.00
CA MET A 1 -20.47 -7.22 -21.17
C MET A 1 -19.56 -7.83 -20.11
N LYS A 2 -18.28 -8.05 -20.40
CA LYS A 2 -17.28 -8.56 -19.45
C LYS A 2 -16.02 -7.71 -19.60
N ILE A 3 -15.39 -7.36 -18.49
CA ILE A 3 -14.06 -6.73 -18.47
C ILE A 3 -13.08 -7.71 -17.84
N THR A 4 -11.81 -7.59 -18.23
CA THR A 4 -10.71 -8.35 -17.62
C THR A 4 -9.79 -7.36 -16.94
N PHE A 5 -9.42 -7.65 -15.70
CA PHE A 5 -8.40 -6.91 -14.97
C PHE A 5 -7.34 -7.89 -14.48
N ASP A 6 -6.08 -7.45 -14.48
CA ASP A 6 -4.94 -8.26 -14.04
C ASP A 6 -4.53 -7.84 -12.63
N ALA A 7 -5.12 -8.51 -11.64
CA ALA A 7 -4.79 -8.28 -10.23
C ALA A 7 -3.32 -8.58 -9.93
N ARG A 8 -2.69 -9.52 -10.64
CA ARG A 8 -1.29 -9.89 -10.41
C ARG A 8 -0.36 -8.78 -10.90
N ALA A 9 -0.64 -8.18 -12.05
CA ALA A 9 0.09 -7.01 -12.53
C ALA A 9 -0.03 -5.84 -11.55
N ALA A 10 -1.25 -5.58 -11.04
CA ALA A 10 -1.47 -4.56 -10.01
C ALA A 10 -0.63 -4.84 -8.76
N MET A 11 -0.73 -6.04 -8.17
CA MET A 11 0.07 -6.44 -7.00
C MET A 11 1.56 -6.23 -7.19
N LYS A 12 2.11 -6.65 -8.35
CA LYS A 12 3.53 -6.50 -8.64
C LYS A 12 3.94 -5.02 -8.66
N SER A 13 3.19 -4.19 -9.39
CA SER A 13 3.49 -2.77 -9.50
C SER A 13 3.32 -2.00 -8.19
N SER A 14 2.34 -2.38 -7.36
CA SER A 14 2.15 -1.80 -6.02
C SER A 14 3.34 -2.12 -5.11
N MET A 15 3.80 -3.38 -5.12
CA MET A 15 4.97 -3.79 -4.34
C MET A 15 6.22 -3.05 -4.80
N GLU A 16 6.45 -2.93 -6.11
CA GLU A 16 7.58 -2.18 -6.66
C GLU A 16 7.54 -0.70 -6.26
N TYR A 17 6.36 -0.07 -6.28
CA TYR A 17 6.22 1.32 -5.82
C TYR A 17 6.51 1.45 -4.33
N VAL A 18 5.85 0.64 -3.48
CA VAL A 18 6.06 0.72 -2.03
C VAL A 18 7.51 0.43 -1.67
N LEU A 19 8.20 -0.50 -2.32
CA LEU A 19 9.60 -0.76 -1.99
C LEU A 19 10.57 0.36 -2.42
N ASN A 20 10.26 1.11 -3.47
CA ASN A 20 11.15 2.14 -3.99
C ASN A 20 10.84 3.53 -3.45
N ASP A 21 9.56 3.83 -3.19
CA ASP A 21 9.08 5.17 -2.88
C ASP A 21 8.60 5.33 -1.42
N LEU A 22 8.51 4.24 -0.64
CA LEU A 22 8.24 4.33 0.79
C LEU A 22 9.49 4.88 1.51
N GLU A 23 9.46 6.17 1.82
CA GLU A 23 10.48 6.85 2.62
C GLU A 23 10.37 6.48 4.12
N CYS A 24 10.61 5.21 4.42
CA CYS A 24 10.84 4.76 5.78
C CYS A 24 12.26 5.18 6.21
N LEU A 25 12.38 6.29 6.94
CA LEU A 25 13.67 6.75 7.46
C LEU A 25 14.28 5.68 8.38
N PRO A 26 15.60 5.47 8.41
CA PRO A 26 16.22 4.63 9.43
C PRO A 26 15.96 5.20 10.83
N VAL A 27 15.68 4.32 11.80
CA VAL A 27 15.53 4.68 13.21
C VAL A 27 16.76 4.23 13.99
N GLU A 28 17.30 5.13 14.81
CA GLU A 28 18.34 4.79 15.78
C GLU A 28 17.68 4.20 17.03
N LEU A 29 18.20 3.06 17.48
CA LEU A 29 17.75 2.36 18.69
C LEU A 29 18.80 2.53 19.78
N GLU A 30 18.44 3.19 20.87
CA GLU A 30 19.30 3.31 22.04
C GLU A 30 19.37 1.96 22.78
N LEU A 31 20.59 1.57 23.16
CA LEU A 31 20.80 0.40 23.99
C LEU A 31 20.35 0.70 25.43
N THR A 32 19.61 -0.23 26.03
CA THR A 32 19.18 -0.16 27.42
C THR A 32 19.97 -1.16 28.28
N ASP A 33 20.11 -0.86 29.58
CA ASP A 33 20.73 -1.77 30.53
C ASP A 33 19.88 -3.04 30.79
N ASP A 34 18.57 -2.98 30.52
CA ASP A 34 17.66 -4.13 30.55
C ASP A 34 17.41 -4.65 29.12
N PRO A 35 17.84 -5.89 28.79
CA PRO A 35 17.59 -6.51 27.49
C PRO A 35 16.11 -6.65 27.12
N ASN A 36 15.22 -6.79 28.11
CA ASN A 36 13.78 -6.92 27.82
C ASN A 36 13.17 -5.60 27.36
N ASP A 37 13.60 -4.49 27.95
CA ASP A 37 13.18 -3.16 27.53
C ASP A 37 13.66 -2.86 26.11
N PHE A 38 14.91 -3.20 25.78
CA PHE A 38 15.42 -3.11 24.41
C PHE A 38 14.57 -3.90 23.42
N LEU A 39 14.27 -5.17 23.74
CA LEU A 39 13.47 -6.04 22.87
C LEU A 39 12.05 -5.50 22.67
N LYS A 40 11.46 -4.89 23.72
CA LYS A 40 10.15 -4.26 23.64
C LYS A 40 10.18 -3.06 22.69
N ILE A 41 11.13 -2.14 22.85
CA ILE A 41 11.27 -0.96 21.98
C ILE A 41 11.49 -1.40 20.52
N ALA A 42 12.36 -2.38 20.29
CA ALA A 42 12.60 -2.92 18.96
C ALA A 42 11.33 -3.56 18.35
N SER A 43 10.55 -4.29 19.15
CA SER A 43 9.29 -4.90 18.71
C SER A 43 8.23 -3.85 18.35
N ASP A 44 8.13 -2.78 19.12
CA ASP A 44 7.18 -1.69 18.86
C ASP A 44 7.52 -1.00 17.53
N ILE A 45 8.80 -0.67 17.30
CA ILE A 45 9.28 -0.10 16.03
C ILE A 45 9.01 -1.05 14.86
N ILE A 46 9.34 -2.34 14.99
CA ILE A 46 9.09 -3.31 13.93
C ILE A 46 7.60 -3.36 13.57
N SER A 47 6.72 -3.30 14.57
CA SER A 47 5.27 -3.32 14.37
C SER A 47 4.79 -2.08 13.62
N GLU A 48 5.29 -0.89 13.98
CA GLU A 48 4.95 0.36 13.29
C GLU A 48 5.35 0.32 11.80
N TYR A 49 6.55 -0.19 11.48
CA TYR A 49 6.98 -0.31 10.08
C TYR A 49 6.16 -1.34 9.31
N GLN A 50 5.76 -2.44 9.97
CA GLN A 50 4.91 -3.45 9.35
C GLN A 50 3.52 -2.88 9.02
N ASP A 51 2.91 -2.18 9.98
CA ASP A 51 1.61 -1.57 9.79
C ASP A 51 1.63 -0.53 8.67
N GLU A 52 2.65 0.33 8.62
CA GLU A 52 2.80 1.32 7.56
C GLU A 52 3.03 0.66 6.19
N PHE A 53 3.88 -0.36 6.12
CA PHE A 53 4.12 -1.11 4.91
C PHE A 53 2.84 -1.74 4.35
N PHE A 54 2.04 -2.39 5.21
CA PHE A 54 0.76 -2.98 4.79
C PHE A 54 -0.26 -1.91 4.39
N ARG A 55 -0.33 -0.79 5.11
CA ARG A 55 -1.21 0.33 4.77
C ARG A 55 -0.91 0.89 3.38
N CYS A 56 0.38 1.09 3.07
CA CYS A 56 0.82 1.57 1.76
C CYS A 56 0.55 0.55 0.65
N LEU A 57 0.82 -0.73 0.90
CA LEU A 57 0.50 -1.79 -0.06
C LEU A 57 -0.99 -1.86 -0.38
N ASP A 58 -1.85 -1.80 0.65
CA ASP A 58 -3.30 -1.84 0.46
C ASP A 58 -3.79 -0.63 -0.35
N MET A 59 -3.33 0.57 -0.01
CA MET A 59 -3.67 1.79 -0.73
C MET A 59 -3.25 1.73 -2.20
N GLU A 60 -2.01 1.36 -2.48
CA GLU A 60 -1.47 1.28 -3.85
C GLU A 60 -2.10 0.16 -4.66
N PHE A 61 -2.35 -1.00 -4.06
CA PHE A 61 -3.01 -2.11 -4.72
C PHE A 61 -4.44 -1.72 -5.13
N ASN A 62 -5.21 -1.17 -4.21
CA ASN A 62 -6.57 -0.74 -4.48
C ASN A 62 -6.60 0.37 -5.55
N PHE A 63 -5.75 1.40 -5.42
CA PHE A 63 -5.68 2.48 -6.39
C PHE A 63 -5.45 1.97 -7.81
N ARG A 64 -4.44 1.12 -8.00
CA ARG A 64 -4.06 0.60 -9.33
C ARG A 64 -5.11 -0.35 -9.90
N LEU A 65 -5.72 -1.17 -9.04
CA LEU A 65 -6.78 -2.06 -9.46
C LEU A 65 -8.01 -1.29 -9.94
N PHE A 66 -8.46 -0.29 -9.16
CA PHE A 66 -9.57 0.57 -9.55
C PHE A 66 -9.27 1.41 -10.79
N HIS A 67 -8.03 1.88 -10.93
CA HIS A 67 -7.59 2.58 -12.13
C HIS A 67 -7.72 1.70 -13.37
N SER A 68 -7.18 0.48 -13.33
CA SER A 68 -7.28 -0.49 -14.43
C SER A 68 -8.73 -0.83 -14.78
N ILE A 69 -9.59 -1.03 -13.78
CA ILE A 69 -11.03 -1.26 -13.99
C ILE A 69 -11.69 -0.05 -14.66
N SER A 70 -11.35 1.16 -14.22
CA SER A 70 -11.91 2.40 -14.76
C SER A 70 -11.52 2.62 -16.21
N GLU A 71 -10.26 2.33 -16.57
CA GLU A 71 -9.78 2.36 -17.96
C GLU A 71 -10.55 1.37 -18.83
N GLN A 72 -10.68 0.11 -18.38
CA GLN A 72 -11.43 -0.92 -19.09
C GLN A 72 -12.89 -0.53 -19.30
N LEU A 73 -13.54 0.10 -18.31
CA LEU A 73 -14.91 0.60 -18.46
C LEU A 73 -14.99 1.71 -19.50
N SER A 74 -14.05 2.67 -19.48
CA SER A 74 -13.99 3.76 -20.43
C SER A 74 -13.77 3.26 -21.87
N ASP A 75 -12.88 2.29 -22.06
CA ASP A 75 -12.63 1.65 -23.36
C ASP A 75 -13.87 0.94 -23.92
N ASN A 76 -14.79 0.53 -23.05
CA ASN A 76 -16.08 -0.05 -23.41
C ASN A 76 -17.21 1.00 -23.47
N GLY A 77 -16.88 2.29 -23.44
CA GLY A 77 -17.85 3.40 -23.54
C GLY A 77 -18.67 3.64 -22.27
N ILE A 78 -18.24 3.10 -21.12
CA ILE A 78 -18.88 3.32 -19.83
C ILE A 78 -18.05 4.35 -19.05
N HIS A 79 -18.61 5.54 -18.88
CA HIS A 79 -18.00 6.61 -18.08
C HIS A 79 -18.57 6.61 -16.66
N ILE A 80 -17.69 6.51 -15.67
CA ILE A 80 -18.06 6.66 -14.26
C ILE A 80 -18.24 8.15 -13.97
N VAL A 81 -19.49 8.59 -13.81
CA VAL A 81 -19.80 9.95 -13.33
C VAL A 81 -19.76 9.92 -11.81
N ARG A 82 -18.81 10.64 -11.21
CA ARG A 82 -18.84 10.87 -9.76
C ARG A 82 -20.13 11.62 -9.43
N LYS A 83 -20.98 11.02 -8.60
CA LYS A 83 -22.04 11.77 -7.94
C LYS A 83 -21.33 12.61 -6.88
N GLU A 84 -21.35 13.93 -7.04
CA GLU A 84 -21.05 14.81 -5.91
C GLU A 84 -22.11 14.55 -4.84
N ASP A 85 -21.65 14.16 -3.65
CA ASP A 85 -22.53 14.03 -2.50
C ASP A 85 -23.15 15.41 -2.22
N SER A 86 -24.46 15.50 -2.45
CA SER A 86 -25.30 16.67 -2.12
C SER A 86 -25.59 16.72 -0.63
#